data_AF-A0A7Y2MXM8-F1
#
_entry.id   AF-A0A7Y2MXM8-F1
#
_cell.length_a   1.000
_cell.length_b   1.000
_cell.length_c   1.000
_cell.angle_alpha   90.00
_cell.angle_beta   90.00
_cell.angle_gamma   90.00
#
_symmetry.space_group_name_H-M   'P 1'
#
loop_
_entity.id
_entity.type
_entity.pdbx_description
1 polymer ?
#
loop_
_entity_poly.entity_id
_entity_poly.type
_entity_poly.pdbx_seq_one_letter_code
_entity_poly.pdbx_strand_id
1 'polypeptide(L)' 'VVDDGVARMRRLEKIEIPAGTNTVLAPGGKHLMLMRPTKTPADAVSLQFYDGAMLLLTVTSSKPQDSR' A
#
# COMPACT_ATOMS: atom_id res chain seq x y z
N VAL A 1 8.51 -6.49 -10.01
CA VAL A 1 9.71 -7.10 -10.65
C VAL A 1 9.24 -7.65 -11.97
N VAL A 2 9.96 -7.41 -13.06
CA VAL A 2 9.64 -8.04 -14.35
C VAL A 2 10.36 -9.37 -14.39
N ASP A 3 9.58 -10.44 -14.51
CA ASP A 3 10.06 -11.82 -14.57
C ASP A 3 9.45 -12.44 -15.82
N ASP A 4 10.29 -12.87 -16.77
CA ASP A 4 9.89 -13.30 -18.11
C ASP A 4 8.98 -12.31 -18.87
N GLY A 5 9.26 -11.01 -18.77
CA GLY A 5 8.46 -9.97 -19.42
C GLY A 5 7.11 -9.69 -18.74
N VAL A 6 6.79 -10.38 -17.65
CA VAL A 6 5.55 -10.17 -16.88
C VAL A 6 5.85 -9.40 -15.60
N ALA A 7 5.13 -8.29 -15.38
CA ALA A 7 5.18 -7.57 -14.12
C ALA A 7 4.52 -8.42 -13.01
N ARG A 8 5.33 -8.88 -12.05
CA ARG A 8 4.86 -9.64 -10.88
C ARG A 8 4.84 -8.77 -9.63
N MET A 9 3.75 -8.89 -8.86
CA MET A 9 3.66 -8.37 -7.51
C MET A 9 4.52 -9.22 -6.57
N ARG A 10 5.26 -8.55 -5.69
CA ARG A 10 6.09 -9.21 -4.67
C ARG A 10 5.91 -8.48 -3.34
N ARG A 11 5.73 -9.24 -2.26
CA ARG A 11 5.74 -8.70 -0.90
C ARG A 11 7.11 -8.07 -0.60
N LEU A 12 7.09 -6.87 -0.05
CA LEU A 12 8.27 -6.21 0.50
C LEU A 12 8.23 -6.31 2.02
N GLU A 13 9.38 -6.55 2.66
CA GLU A 13 9.46 -6.63 4.12
C GLU A 13 9.38 -5.24 4.78
N LYS A 14 9.99 -4.24 4.13
CA LYS A 14 9.98 -2.84 4.57
C LYS A 14 9.88 -1.89 3.37
N ILE A 15 9.43 -0.67 3.67
CA ILE A 15 9.42 0.45 2.73
C ILE A 15 10.25 1.56 3.37
N GLU A 16 11.34 1.94 2.71
CA GLU A 16 12.17 3.07 3.15
C GLU A 16 11.58 4.39 2.65
N ILE A 17 11.66 5.41 3.51
CA ILE A 17 11.26 6.79 3.22
C ILE A 17 12.51 7.65 3.51
N PRO A 18 13.31 7.98 2.49
CA PRO A 18 14.49 8.83 2.68
C PRO A 18 14.11 10.23 3.19
N ALA A 19 14.95 10.81 4.03
CA ALA A 19 14.73 12.14 4.60
C ALA A 19 14.54 13.21 3.50
N GLY A 20 13.54 14.07 3.68
CA GLY A 20 13.22 15.13 2.72
C GLY A 20 12.59 14.64 1.41
N THR A 21 12.19 13.37 1.33
CA THR A 21 11.58 12.79 0.12
C THR A 21 10.23 12.14 0.40
N ASN A 22 9.48 11.87 -0.67
CA ASN A 22 8.19 11.20 -0.61
C ASN A 22 8.28 9.82 -1.27
N THR A 23 7.83 8.78 -0.57
CA THR A 23 7.63 7.46 -1.16
C THR A 23 6.17 7.31 -1.58
N VAL A 24 5.92 7.21 -2.89
CA VAL A 24 4.57 7.09 -3.46
C VAL A 24 4.11 5.64 -3.46
N LEU A 25 2.86 5.42 -3.01
CA LEU A 25 2.14 4.17 -3.17
C LEU A 25 1.06 4.34 -4.25
N ALA A 26 1.18 3.63 -5.36
CA ALA A 26 0.31 3.77 -6.52
C ALA A 26 0.11 2.42 -7.27
N PRO A 27 -0.99 2.26 -8.02
CA PRO A 27 -1.17 1.14 -8.94
C PRO A 27 0.02 1.00 -9.90
N GLY A 28 0.42 -0.24 -10.19
CA GLY A 28 1.61 -0.53 -11.01
C GLY A 28 2.97 -0.32 -10.30
N GLY A 29 2.96 0.33 -9.14
CA GLY A 29 4.13 0.52 -8.28
C GLY A 29 3.99 -0.18 -6.92
N LYS A 30 4.62 0.42 -5.90
CA LYS A 30 4.44 0.00 -4.50
C LYS A 30 3.00 0.29 -4.09
N HIS A 31 2.37 -0.61 -3.35
CA HIS A 31 1.04 -0.39 -2.79
C HIS A 31 0.89 -1.22 -1.51
N LEU A 32 -0.07 -0.84 -0.66
CA LEU A 32 -0.36 -1.54 0.58
C LEU A 32 -1.50 -2.52 0.34
N MET A 33 -1.23 -3.81 0.54
CA MET A 33 -2.22 -4.86 0.39
C MET A 33 -2.89 -5.17 1.72
N LEU A 34 -4.21 -5.01 1.78
CA LEU A 34 -5.02 -5.43 2.93
C LEU A 34 -5.29 -6.93 2.81
N MET A 35 -4.60 -7.73 3.62
CA MET A 35 -4.70 -9.19 3.58
C MET A 35 -5.95 -9.68 4.30
N ARG A 36 -6.82 -10.41 3.58
CA ARG A 36 -8.04 -11.06 4.11
C ARG A 36 -8.86 -10.12 5.02
N PRO A 37 -9.37 -8.99 4.49
CA PRO A 37 -10.15 -8.06 5.28
C PRO A 37 -11.39 -8.77 5.86
N THR A 38 -11.56 -8.70 7.17
CA THR A 38 -12.74 -9.26 7.88
C THR A 38 -13.93 -8.31 7.87
N LYS A 39 -13.68 -7.04 7.52
CA LYS A 39 -14.68 -5.97 7.35
C LYS A 39 -14.33 -5.16 6.10
N THR A 40 -15.34 -4.55 5.49
CA THR A 40 -15.11 -3.57 4.43
C THR A 40 -14.26 -2.43 4.99
N PRO A 41 -13.13 -2.06 4.35
CA PRO A 41 -12.34 -0.91 4.76
C PRO A 41 -13.09 0.37 4.41
N ALA A 42 -13.98 0.77 5.31
CA ALA A 42 -14.74 2.03 5.23
C ALA A 42 -14.32 3.04 6.31
N ASP A 43 -13.54 2.61 7.30
CA ASP A 43 -13.43 3.35 8.55
C ASP A 43 -12.05 3.99 8.73
N ALA A 44 -11.04 3.20 9.06
CA ALA A 44 -9.68 3.71 9.23
C ALA A 44 -8.64 2.59 9.18
N VAL A 45 -7.41 2.96 8.83
CA VAL A 45 -6.21 2.12 8.94
C VAL A 45 -5.17 2.90 9.73
N SER A 46 -4.55 2.27 10.71
CA SER A 46 -3.38 2.82 11.39
C SER A 46 -2.10 2.32 10.73
N LEU A 47 -1.16 3.24 10.50
CA LEU A 47 0.20 2.94 10.10
C LEU A 47 1.12 3.20 11.29
N GLN A 48 1.97 2.23 11.59
CA GLN A 48 3.02 2.35 12.58
C GLN A 48 4.36 2.41 11.86
N PHE A 49 5.15 3.44 12.16
CA PHE A 49 6.47 3.63 11.59
C PHE A 49 7.56 3.14 12.56
N TYR A 50 8.74 2.86 12.01
CA TYR A 50 9.87 2.35 12.81
C TYR A 50 10.42 3.35 13.83
N ASP A 51 10.14 4.65 13.66
CA ASP A 51 10.47 5.71 14.62
C ASP A 51 9.46 5.81 15.77
N GLY A 52 8.44 4.95 15.79
CA GLY A 52 7.37 4.93 16.78
C GLY A 52 6.21 5.86 16.44
N ALA A 53 6.27 6.63 15.35
CA ALA A 53 5.14 7.45 14.92
C ALA A 53 3.95 6.57 14.52
N MET A 54 2.75 7.05 14.82
CA MET A 54 1.50 6.41 14.44
C MET A 54 0.65 7.39 13.64
N LEU A 55 0.19 6.95 12.47
CA LEU A 55 -0.66 7.73 11.59
C LEU A 55 -1.98 7.01 11.40
N LEU A 56 -3.08 7.65 11.81
CA LEU A 56 -4.43 7.17 11.55
C LEU A 56 -4.93 7.76 10.22
N LEU A 57 -5.28 6.89 9.29
CA LEU A 57 -5.78 7.25 7.97
C LEU A 57 -7.23 6.81 7.84
N THR A 58 -8.11 7.72 7.43
CA THR A 58 -9.45 7.35 6.92
C THR A 58 -9.30 6.82 5.50
N VAL A 59 -9.87 5.64 5.22
CA VAL A 59 -9.76 5.02 3.90
C VAL A 59 -11.12 5.04 3.22
N THR A 60 -11.17 5.64 2.04
CA THR A 60 -12.31 5.55 1.15
C THR A 60 -12.05 4.46 0.13
N SER A 61 -12.91 3.44 0.11
CA SER A 61 -12.86 2.41 -0.91
C SER A 61 -13.63 2.89 -2.14
N SER A 62 -12.91 3.17 -3.23
CA SER A 62 -13.51 3.20 -4.56
C SER A 62 -13.50 1.78 -5.14
N LYS A 63 -14.49 1.45 -5.97
CA LYS A 63 -14.50 0.16 -6.70
C LYS A 63 -13.14 0.00 -7.41
N PRO A 64 -12.56 -1.22 -7.44
CA PRO A 64 -11.34 -1.46 -8.21
C PRO A 64 -11.59 -0.97 -9.63
N GLN A 65 -10.71 -0.10 -10.12
CA GLN A 65 -10.75 0.40 -11.48
C GLN A 65 -10.67 -0.83 -12.40
N ASP A 66 -11.81 -1.21 -12.97
CA ASP A 66 -11.93 -2.31 -13.93
C ASP A 66 -11.09 -1.92 -15.14
N SER A 67 -9.89 -2.50 -15.24
CA SER A 67 -9.10 -2.48 -16.46
C SER A 67 -9.62 -3.59 -17.37
N ARG A 68 -10.75 -3.32 -18.02
CA ARG A 68 -11.20 -4.01 -19.23
C ARG A 68 -11.23 -3.01 -20.37
#